data_AF-A0A3B0VET8-F1
#
_entry.id   AF-A0A3B0VET8-F1
#
_cell.length_a   1.000
_cell.length_b   1.000
_cell.length_c   1.000
_cell.angle_alpha   90.00
_cell.angle_beta   90.00
_cell.angle_gamma   90.00
#
_symmetry.space_group_name_H-M   'P 1'
#
loop_
_entity.id
_entity.type
_entity.pdbx_description
1 polymer ?
#
loop_
_entity_poly.entity_id
_entity_poly.type
_entity_poly.pdbx_seq_one_letter_code
_entity_poly.pdbx_strand_id
1 'polypeptide(L)'
;MKTILKILLLSGVIGITAFSCGNEKQPRPNPLPANHLTAKEAFPNQIGDRWTYSVFDSTTRTTQTVEVKIVGDTIFENGEKFKIWEYRFPDKIDTEYVNIVGDTVRLNKKYGFFNTMYIFPLYPGKSWLSGNGTIHTATVEKIETITVPAGIFKNSYDIKTKNTSYNYALIVDNWFKPKVGIIQKYIYEFNMAPPDRQTWKLVNYKLTNQN
;
A
#
# COMPACT_ATOMS: atom_id res chain seq x y z
N MET A 1 31.76 8.73 83.45
CA MET A 1 31.18 10.03 83.86
C MET A 1 29.87 10.24 83.10
N LYS A 2 28.81 10.59 83.82
CA LYS A 2 27.46 10.87 83.30
C LYS A 2 27.46 12.16 82.46
N THR A 3 26.78 12.14 81.31
CA THR A 3 25.87 13.24 80.94
C THR A 3 24.76 12.74 80.02
N ILE A 4 23.53 12.89 80.49
CA ILE A 4 22.28 12.78 79.72
C ILE A 4 22.00 14.18 79.16
N LEU A 5 21.62 14.30 77.88
CA LEU A 5 20.80 15.43 77.45
C LEU A 5 19.79 15.01 76.36
N LYS A 6 18.59 15.57 76.53
CA LYS A 6 17.30 15.16 75.96
C LYS A 6 16.99 15.87 74.63
N ILE A 7 16.31 15.11 73.75
CA ILE A 7 15.13 15.45 72.92
C ILE A 7 15.24 16.62 71.92
N LEU A 8 15.00 16.31 70.64
CA LEU A 8 13.85 16.88 69.91
C LEU A 8 13.53 16.07 68.64
N LEU A 9 12.30 15.54 68.63
CA LEU A 9 11.60 15.02 67.46
C LEU A 9 11.49 16.13 66.42
N LEU A 10 11.86 15.84 65.17
CA LEU A 10 11.19 16.45 64.04
C LEU A 10 11.02 15.41 62.93
N SER A 11 9.76 15.05 62.76
CA SER A 11 9.15 14.29 61.68
C SER A 11 9.69 14.65 60.29
N GLY A 12 10.19 13.64 59.57
CA GLY A 12 10.48 13.70 58.15
C GLY A 12 9.95 12.43 57.49
N VAL A 13 8.87 12.58 56.73
CA VAL A 13 8.05 11.55 56.09
C VAL A 13 8.89 10.57 55.26
N ILE A 14 8.74 9.27 55.55
CA ILE A 14 9.21 8.17 54.71
C ILE A 14 8.30 8.11 53.47
N GLY A 15 8.74 8.74 52.39
CA GLY A 15 8.12 8.60 51.07
C GLY A 15 8.53 7.27 50.45
N ILE A 16 7.63 6.29 50.53
CA ILE A 16 7.70 5.03 49.78
C ILE A 16 7.68 5.38 48.29
N THR A 17 8.80 5.24 47.59
CA THR A 17 8.82 5.27 46.12
C THR A 17 8.16 3.99 45.62
N ALA A 18 6.83 4.02 45.52
CA ALA A 18 6.07 3.02 44.79
C ALA A 18 6.52 3.06 43.33
N PHE A 19 6.96 1.91 42.82
CA PHE A 19 7.12 1.64 41.40
C PHE A 19 5.83 2.04 40.67
N SER A 20 5.81 3.23 40.09
CA SER A 20 4.84 3.58 39.07
C SER A 20 5.36 2.95 37.78
N CYS A 21 4.93 1.71 37.52
CA CYS A 21 4.74 1.27 36.14
C CYS A 21 3.73 2.25 35.54
N GLY A 22 4.25 3.33 34.94
CA GLY A 22 3.48 4.16 34.05
C GLY A 22 2.99 3.25 32.94
N ASN A 23 1.69 2.97 32.95
CA ASN A 23 0.99 2.39 31.82
C ASN A 23 1.21 3.33 30.64
N GLU A 24 2.26 3.08 29.87
CA GLU A 24 2.45 3.64 28.55
C GLU A 24 1.24 3.15 27.74
N LYS A 25 0.26 4.04 27.58
CA LYS A 25 -0.93 3.77 26.79
C LYS A 25 -0.42 3.49 25.38
N GLN A 26 -0.34 2.21 25.01
CA GLN A 26 -0.27 1.77 23.63
C GLN A 26 -1.23 2.65 22.82
N PRO A 27 -0.77 3.33 21.76
CA PRO A 27 -1.67 4.09 20.89
C PRO A 27 -2.81 3.16 20.50
N ARG A 28 -4.04 3.48 20.91
CA ARG A 28 -5.19 2.71 20.46
C ARG A 28 -5.18 2.79 18.93
N PRO A 29 -5.27 1.67 18.20
CA PRO A 29 -5.48 1.76 16.76
C PRO A 29 -6.69 2.66 16.54
N ASN A 30 -6.55 3.68 15.70
CA ASN A 30 -7.66 4.56 15.36
C ASN A 30 -8.86 3.67 15.00
N PRO A 31 -10.05 3.90 15.59
CA PRO A 31 -11.22 3.12 15.25
C PRO A 31 -11.43 3.21 13.75
N LEU A 32 -11.58 2.04 13.15
CA LEU A 32 -11.92 1.87 11.74
C LEU A 32 -13.10 2.81 11.41
N PRO A 33 -12.96 3.79 10.49
CA PRO A 33 -14.09 4.66 10.12
C PRO A 33 -15.34 3.86 9.73
N ALA A 34 -16.51 4.29 10.19
CA ALA A 34 -17.76 3.51 10.16
C ALA A 34 -18.27 3.07 8.77
N ASN A 35 -17.65 3.53 7.66
CA ASN A 35 -18.04 3.23 6.28
C ASN A 35 -16.87 2.64 5.49
N HIS A 36 -16.41 1.45 5.87
CA HIS A 36 -15.36 0.75 5.15
C HIS A 36 -15.91 -0.02 3.97
N LEU A 37 -15.37 0.27 2.78
CA LEU A 37 -15.59 -0.57 1.61
C LEU A 37 -14.80 -1.87 1.78
N THR A 38 -15.44 -3.00 1.48
CA THR A 38 -14.76 -4.28 1.31
C THR A 38 -13.79 -4.21 0.12
N ALA A 39 -12.83 -5.13 0.06
CA ALA A 39 -11.90 -5.20 -1.08
C ALA A 39 -12.63 -5.29 -2.43
N LYS A 40 -13.72 -6.06 -2.50
CA LYS A 40 -14.54 -6.24 -3.70
C LYS A 40 -15.30 -4.98 -4.11
N GLU A 41 -15.74 -4.16 -3.14
CA GLU A 41 -16.42 -2.89 -3.41
C GLU A 41 -15.45 -1.76 -3.74
N ALA A 42 -14.25 -1.80 -3.15
CA ALA A 42 -13.25 -0.76 -3.31
C ALA A 42 -12.42 -0.91 -4.59
N PHE A 43 -12.05 -2.14 -4.97
CA PHE A 43 -11.11 -2.40 -6.05
C PHE A 43 -11.83 -2.84 -7.33
N PRO A 44 -11.84 -2.03 -8.40
CA PRO A 44 -12.46 -2.44 -9.67
C PRO A 44 -11.74 -3.67 -10.25
N ASN A 45 -12.51 -4.68 -10.65
CA ASN A 45 -11.98 -5.94 -11.15
C ASN A 45 -12.98 -6.69 -12.07
N GLN A 46 -13.73 -5.95 -12.89
CA GLN A 46 -14.71 -6.53 -13.82
C GLN A 46 -14.18 -6.57 -15.24
N ILE A 47 -14.55 -7.62 -16.00
CA ILE A 47 -14.21 -7.71 -17.42
C ILE A 47 -14.81 -6.52 -18.16
N GLY A 48 -13.99 -5.84 -18.95
CA GLY A 48 -14.36 -4.60 -19.65
C GLY A 48 -13.95 -3.32 -18.93
N ASP A 49 -13.54 -3.40 -17.66
CA ASP A 49 -12.87 -2.27 -16.99
C ASP A 49 -11.56 -1.96 -17.71
N ARG A 50 -11.27 -0.66 -17.86
CA ARG A 50 -10.07 -0.18 -18.55
C ARG A 50 -9.55 1.14 -18.02
N TRP A 51 -8.24 1.30 -18.11
CA TRP A 51 -7.50 2.50 -17.76
C TRP A 51 -6.50 2.85 -18.84
N THR A 52 -6.22 4.12 -19.01
CA THR A 52 -5.17 4.62 -19.88
C THR A 52 -4.24 5.47 -19.04
N TYR A 53 -2.95 5.13 -19.03
CA TYR A 53 -1.92 5.85 -18.28
C TYR A 53 -0.94 6.53 -19.23
N SER A 54 -0.48 7.72 -18.83
CA SER A 54 0.74 8.32 -19.34
C SER A 54 1.89 7.85 -18.45
N VAL A 55 2.90 7.20 -19.05
CA VAL A 55 4.02 6.59 -18.34
C VAL A 55 5.31 7.24 -18.81
N PHE A 56 5.96 7.97 -17.90
CA PHE A 56 7.32 8.46 -18.09
C PHE A 56 8.32 7.43 -17.55
N ASP A 57 9.37 7.16 -18.31
CA ASP A 57 10.47 6.26 -17.97
C ASP A 57 11.80 7.04 -18.02
N SER A 58 12.56 7.02 -16.93
CA SER A 58 13.80 7.79 -16.81
C SER A 58 14.98 7.20 -17.59
N THR A 59 14.94 5.89 -17.88
CA THR A 59 15.99 5.17 -18.60
C THR A 59 15.95 5.54 -20.08
N THR A 60 14.76 5.52 -20.68
CA THR A 60 14.56 5.93 -22.08
C THR A 60 14.34 7.44 -22.23
N ARG A 61 13.99 8.12 -21.14
CA ARG A 61 13.57 9.54 -21.10
C ARG A 61 12.37 9.82 -22.01
N THR A 62 11.52 8.84 -22.21
CA THR A 62 10.32 8.95 -23.04
C THR A 62 9.06 8.89 -22.20
N THR A 63 7.98 9.46 -22.74
CA THR A 63 6.63 9.26 -22.23
C THR A 63 5.84 8.46 -23.24
N GLN A 64 5.14 7.44 -22.77
CA GLN A 64 4.30 6.58 -23.60
C GLN A 64 2.93 6.37 -22.98
N THR A 65 1.98 5.96 -23.80
CA THR A 65 0.63 5.59 -23.35
C THR A 65 0.59 4.09 -23.10
N VAL A 66 0.05 3.70 -21.94
CA VAL A 66 -0.19 2.30 -21.59
C VAL A 66 -1.68 2.10 -21.33
N GLU A 67 -2.30 1.16 -22.05
CA GLU A 67 -3.69 0.79 -21.83
C GLU A 67 -3.76 -0.47 -20.97
N VAL A 68 -4.52 -0.40 -19.87
CA VAL A 68 -4.78 -1.54 -18.98
C VAL A 68 -6.20 -2.01 -19.18
N LYS A 69 -6.41 -3.30 -19.42
CA LYS A 69 -7.74 -3.91 -19.62
C LYS A 69 -7.90 -5.18 -18.80
N ILE A 70 -9.10 -5.38 -18.29
CA ILE A 70 -9.52 -6.68 -17.77
C ILE A 70 -10.22 -7.44 -18.89
N VAL A 71 -9.57 -8.48 -19.40
CA VAL A 71 -9.97 -9.13 -20.66
C VAL A 71 -10.65 -10.49 -20.47
N GLY A 72 -10.50 -11.11 -19.30
CA GLY A 72 -11.05 -12.44 -19.09
C GLY A 72 -10.84 -12.98 -17.68
N ASP A 73 -11.18 -14.25 -17.55
CA ASP A 73 -10.98 -15.08 -16.36
C ASP A 73 -9.98 -16.20 -16.66
N THR A 74 -9.29 -16.67 -15.63
CA THR A 74 -8.49 -17.89 -15.67
C THR A 74 -8.55 -18.61 -14.33
N ILE A 75 -8.14 -19.87 -14.31
CA ILE A 75 -8.05 -20.71 -13.12
C ILE A 75 -6.63 -21.26 -13.07
N PHE A 76 -5.94 -21.08 -11.94
CA PHE A 76 -4.63 -21.67 -11.73
C PHE A 76 -4.76 -23.13 -11.24
N GLU A 77 -3.65 -23.87 -11.24
CA GLU A 77 -3.63 -25.30 -10.89
C GLU A 77 -4.18 -25.59 -9.48
N ASN A 78 -4.05 -24.63 -8.56
CA ASN A 78 -4.60 -24.69 -7.20
C ASN A 78 -6.13 -24.45 -7.12
N GLY A 79 -6.80 -24.25 -8.25
CA GLY A 79 -8.23 -23.98 -8.35
C GLY A 79 -8.64 -22.52 -8.07
N GLU A 80 -7.70 -21.62 -7.76
CA GLU A 80 -8.01 -20.21 -7.55
C GLU A 80 -8.37 -19.52 -8.87
N LYS A 81 -9.43 -18.70 -8.84
CA LYS A 81 -9.92 -17.93 -10.00
C LYS A 81 -9.27 -16.54 -10.01
N PHE A 82 -8.79 -16.13 -11.18
CA PHE A 82 -8.16 -14.83 -11.41
C PHE A 82 -8.79 -14.11 -12.60
N LYS A 83 -8.82 -12.78 -12.51
CA LYS A 83 -9.04 -11.91 -13.67
C LYS A 83 -7.73 -11.68 -14.41
N ILE A 84 -7.79 -11.72 -15.73
CA ILE A 84 -6.64 -11.47 -16.60
C ILE A 84 -6.58 -9.96 -16.88
N TRP A 85 -5.54 -9.31 -16.39
CA TRP A 85 -5.23 -7.91 -16.65
C TRP A 85 -4.13 -7.83 -17.71
N GLU A 86 -4.40 -7.15 -18.81
CA GLU A 86 -3.42 -6.87 -19.85
C GLU A 86 -2.94 -5.43 -19.77
N TYR A 87 -1.63 -5.24 -19.76
CA TYR A 87 -0.96 -3.96 -19.88
C TYR A 87 -0.38 -3.87 -21.29
N ARG A 88 -1.01 -3.06 -22.14
CA ARG A 88 -0.66 -2.89 -23.54
C ARG A 88 0.21 -1.64 -23.70
N PHE A 89 1.50 -1.89 -23.86
CA PHE A 89 2.50 -0.89 -24.24
C PHE A 89 2.52 -0.76 -25.78
N PRO A 90 3.18 0.28 -26.34
CA PRO A 90 3.28 0.43 -27.79
C PRO A 90 3.92 -0.77 -28.52
N ASP A 91 4.85 -1.46 -27.85
CA ASP A 91 5.71 -2.50 -28.42
C ASP A 91 5.51 -3.90 -27.78
N LYS A 92 4.77 -4.00 -26.67
CA LYS A 92 4.54 -5.26 -25.96
C LYS A 92 3.23 -5.31 -25.19
N ILE A 93 2.82 -6.53 -24.83
CA ILE A 93 1.71 -6.77 -23.91
C ILE A 93 2.23 -7.57 -22.72
N ASP A 94 2.12 -6.99 -21.53
CA ASP A 94 2.37 -7.69 -20.28
C ASP A 94 1.04 -8.17 -19.68
N THR A 95 1.05 -9.28 -18.96
CA THR A 95 -0.14 -9.86 -18.33
C THR A 95 0.04 -10.03 -16.83
N GLU A 96 -0.94 -9.59 -16.07
CA GLU A 96 -1.09 -9.83 -14.64
C GLU A 96 -2.40 -10.57 -14.33
N TYR A 97 -2.44 -11.22 -13.19
CA TYR A 97 -3.54 -12.06 -12.73
C TYR A 97 -4.01 -11.57 -11.37
N VAL A 98 -5.24 -11.07 -11.33
CA VAL A 98 -5.77 -10.39 -10.15
C VAL A 98 -6.91 -11.20 -9.54
N ASN A 99 -6.79 -11.55 -8.26
CA ASN A 99 -7.89 -12.12 -7.49
C ASN A 99 -8.19 -11.29 -6.24
N ILE A 100 -9.43 -11.38 -5.80
CA ILE A 100 -9.93 -10.74 -4.59
C ILE A 100 -10.54 -11.83 -3.72
N VAL A 101 -9.93 -12.09 -2.57
CA VAL A 101 -10.37 -13.13 -1.62
C VAL A 101 -10.48 -12.49 -0.24
N GLY A 102 -11.68 -12.47 0.32
CA GLY A 102 -11.96 -11.80 1.59
C GLY A 102 -11.66 -10.29 1.50
N ASP A 103 -10.74 -9.83 2.35
CA ASP A 103 -10.29 -8.45 2.42
C ASP A 103 -9.05 -8.16 1.57
N THR A 104 -8.53 -9.16 0.85
CA THR A 104 -7.23 -9.08 0.19
C THR A 104 -7.39 -9.08 -1.32
N VAL A 105 -6.77 -8.09 -1.97
CA VAL A 105 -6.53 -8.07 -3.42
C VAL A 105 -5.10 -8.54 -3.66
N ARG A 106 -4.90 -9.50 -4.57
CA ARG A 106 -3.55 -9.94 -5.00
C ARG A 106 -3.40 -9.75 -6.49
N LEU A 107 -2.29 -9.12 -6.89
CA LEU A 107 -1.88 -8.93 -8.27
C LEU A 107 -0.63 -9.79 -8.49
N ASN A 108 -0.75 -10.80 -9.34
CA ASN A 108 0.24 -11.85 -9.53
C ASN A 108 0.74 -11.84 -10.98
N LYS A 109 1.97 -12.30 -11.21
CA LYS A 109 2.45 -12.66 -12.54
C LYS A 109 2.42 -14.18 -12.69
N LYS A 110 2.13 -14.70 -13.89
CA LYS A 110 1.99 -16.15 -14.15
C LYS A 110 3.16 -16.98 -13.60
N TYR A 111 4.37 -16.45 -13.74
CA TYR A 111 5.63 -17.11 -13.34
C TYR A 111 6.48 -16.21 -12.44
N GLY A 112 5.86 -15.27 -11.71
CA GLY A 112 6.57 -14.31 -10.89
C GLY A 112 6.58 -14.67 -9.41
N PHE A 113 7.70 -14.41 -8.75
CA PHE A 113 7.83 -14.50 -7.28
C PHE A 113 7.19 -13.32 -6.54
N PHE A 114 6.78 -12.27 -7.27
CA PHE A 114 6.31 -11.01 -6.70
C PHE A 114 4.80 -10.86 -6.90
N ASN A 115 4.07 -10.91 -5.78
CA ASN A 115 2.64 -10.65 -5.75
C ASN A 115 2.40 -9.34 -5.00
N THR A 116 1.88 -8.32 -5.67
CA THR A 116 1.46 -7.10 -4.96
C THR A 116 0.16 -7.43 -4.22
N MET A 117 0.10 -7.10 -2.93
CA MET A 117 -1.11 -7.31 -2.13
C MET A 117 -1.63 -5.99 -1.58
N TYR A 118 -2.95 -5.85 -1.54
CA TYR A 118 -3.64 -4.77 -0.83
C TYR A 118 -4.64 -5.39 0.15
N ILE A 119 -4.49 -5.08 1.45
CA ILE A 119 -5.36 -5.62 2.50
C ILE A 119 -6.31 -4.52 2.99
N PHE A 120 -7.60 -4.68 2.71
CA PHE A 120 -8.66 -3.76 3.11
C PHE A 120 -9.11 -4.03 4.56
N PRO A 121 -9.79 -3.08 5.22
CA PRO A 121 -9.90 -1.68 4.84
C PRO A 121 -8.55 -0.95 4.89
N LEU A 122 -8.40 0.09 4.07
CA LEU A 122 -7.22 0.94 4.05
C LEU A 122 -7.38 2.11 5.04
N TYR A 123 -6.34 2.40 5.81
CA TYR A 123 -6.26 3.57 6.70
C TYR A 123 -4.80 3.92 6.95
N PRO A 124 -4.44 5.20 7.15
CA PRO A 124 -3.07 5.63 7.42
C PRO A 124 -2.43 4.85 8.57
N GLY A 125 -1.18 4.43 8.38
CA GLY A 125 -0.42 3.60 9.32
C GLY A 125 -0.69 2.10 9.23
N LYS A 126 -1.67 1.64 8.43
CA LYS A 126 -1.86 0.20 8.20
C LYS A 126 -0.69 -0.34 7.37
N SER A 127 -0.04 -1.40 7.85
CA SER A 127 1.03 -2.08 7.15
C SER A 127 0.80 -3.59 7.06
N TRP A 128 1.35 -4.22 6.03
CA TRP A 128 1.35 -5.67 5.86
C TRP A 128 2.57 -6.12 5.06
N LEU A 129 2.87 -7.41 5.15
CA LEU A 129 3.87 -8.03 4.29
C LEU A 129 3.25 -8.25 2.91
N SER A 130 3.93 -7.78 1.86
CA SER A 130 3.53 -7.96 0.47
C SER A 130 4.50 -8.93 -0.23
N GLY A 131 4.12 -9.47 -1.38
CA GLY A 131 4.94 -10.47 -2.09
C GLY A 131 4.93 -11.83 -1.41
N ASN A 132 6.09 -12.47 -1.32
CA ASN A 132 6.27 -13.78 -0.68
C ASN A 132 6.22 -13.73 0.86
N GLY A 133 5.84 -12.60 1.46
CA GLY A 133 5.57 -12.51 2.89
C GLY A 133 6.80 -12.47 3.79
N THR A 134 8.03 -12.27 3.28
CA THR A 134 9.24 -12.31 4.13
C THR A 134 10.09 -11.05 4.12
N ILE A 135 10.00 -10.20 3.08
CA ILE A 135 10.94 -9.07 2.92
C ILE A 135 10.27 -7.76 2.50
N HIS A 136 9.05 -7.80 1.93
CA HIS A 136 8.42 -6.60 1.40
C HIS A 136 7.37 -6.09 2.35
N THR A 137 7.44 -4.80 2.67
CA THR A 137 6.43 -4.13 3.50
C THR A 137 5.65 -3.17 2.64
N ALA A 138 4.32 -3.31 2.63
CA ALA A 138 3.40 -2.32 2.13
C ALA A 138 2.80 -1.55 3.30
N THR A 139 2.69 -0.23 3.18
CA THR A 139 2.13 0.67 4.20
C THR A 139 1.23 1.71 3.55
N VAL A 140 0.08 1.98 4.14
CA VAL A 140 -0.74 3.14 3.79
C VAL A 140 -0.14 4.35 4.52
N GLU A 141 0.60 5.19 3.81
CA GLU A 141 1.33 6.31 4.40
C GLU A 141 0.39 7.45 4.79
N LYS A 142 -0.51 7.82 3.87
CA LYS A 142 -1.41 8.97 4.02
C LYS A 142 -2.63 8.90 3.12
N ILE A 143 -3.58 9.80 3.39
CA ILE A 143 -4.71 10.11 2.49
C ILE A 143 -4.49 11.51 1.96
N GLU A 144 -4.52 11.69 0.65
CA GLU A 144 -4.34 13.01 0.05
C GLU A 144 -5.19 13.22 -1.21
N THR A 145 -5.15 14.45 -1.74
CA THR A 145 -5.77 14.79 -3.03
C THR A 145 -4.72 14.70 -4.12
N ILE A 146 -5.04 13.98 -5.19
CA ILE A 146 -4.13 13.77 -6.32
C ILE A 146 -4.76 14.35 -7.58
N THR A 147 -3.95 15.12 -8.32
CA THR A 147 -4.33 15.70 -9.61
C THR A 147 -3.53 15.01 -10.71
N VAL A 148 -4.26 14.41 -11.65
CA VAL A 148 -3.74 13.73 -12.85
C VAL A 148 -4.56 14.16 -14.06
N PRO A 149 -4.16 13.84 -15.31
CA PRO A 149 -4.93 14.28 -16.48
C PRO A 149 -6.40 13.83 -16.49
N ALA A 150 -6.74 12.69 -15.87
CA ALA A 150 -8.12 12.22 -15.71
C ALA A 150 -8.97 13.06 -14.72
N GLY A 151 -8.36 13.99 -13.95
CA GLY A 151 -9.05 14.88 -13.03
C GLY A 151 -8.42 14.97 -11.64
N ILE A 152 -9.22 15.48 -10.70
CA ILE A 152 -8.83 15.69 -9.30
C ILE A 152 -9.52 14.64 -8.42
N PHE A 153 -8.72 13.81 -7.76
CA PHE A 153 -9.20 12.73 -6.90
C PHE A 153 -8.90 13.01 -5.44
N LYS A 154 -9.93 13.45 -4.70
CA LYS A 154 -9.86 13.63 -3.23
C LYS A 154 -9.89 12.28 -2.52
N ASN A 155 -9.33 12.22 -1.32
CA ASN A 155 -9.33 11.03 -0.46
C ASN A 155 -8.75 9.80 -1.14
N SER A 156 -7.54 9.93 -1.69
CA SER A 156 -6.78 8.86 -2.32
C SER A 156 -5.72 8.34 -1.35
N TYR A 157 -5.58 7.03 -1.25
CA TYR A 157 -4.66 6.36 -0.33
C TYR A 157 -3.30 6.22 -0.99
N ASP A 158 -2.26 6.77 -0.38
CA ASP A 158 -0.87 6.53 -0.75
C ASP A 158 -0.41 5.20 -0.12
N ILE A 159 -0.23 4.18 -0.96
CA ILE A 159 0.22 2.85 -0.54
C ILE A 159 1.66 2.66 -1.03
N LYS A 160 2.59 2.71 -0.09
CA LYS A 160 4.02 2.56 -0.32
C LYS A 160 4.47 1.14 -0.05
N THR A 161 5.04 0.50 -1.06
CA THR A 161 5.72 -0.79 -0.95
C THR A 161 7.21 -0.59 -1.04
N LYS A 162 7.97 -1.18 -0.11
CA LYS A 162 9.43 -1.20 -0.12
C LYS A 162 9.93 -2.64 -0.14
N ASN A 163 10.88 -2.91 -1.01
CA ASN A 163 11.67 -4.14 -1.04
C ASN A 163 13.14 -3.74 -1.20
N THR A 164 13.94 -3.94 -0.16
CA THR A 164 15.35 -3.54 -0.16
C THR A 164 16.22 -4.68 0.33
N SER A 165 17.31 -4.94 -0.37
CA SER A 165 18.39 -5.84 0.04
C SER A 165 19.73 -5.19 -0.31
N TYR A 166 20.85 -5.87 -0.01
CA TYR A 166 22.20 -5.30 -0.12
C TYR A 166 22.50 -4.63 -1.47
N ASN A 167 22.02 -5.20 -2.58
CA ASN A 167 22.29 -4.72 -3.94
C ASN A 167 21.02 -4.38 -4.74
N TYR A 168 19.87 -4.34 -4.07
CA TYR A 168 18.58 -4.17 -4.71
C TYR A 168 17.68 -3.24 -3.90
N ALA A 169 17.02 -2.30 -4.56
CA ALA A 169 15.97 -1.51 -3.95
C ALA A 169 14.84 -1.30 -4.94
N LEU A 170 13.64 -1.72 -4.56
CA LEU A 170 12.39 -1.42 -5.25
C LEU A 170 11.48 -0.67 -4.28
N ILE A 171 11.08 0.52 -4.69
CA ILE A 171 10.09 1.35 -4.00
C ILE A 171 8.97 1.62 -4.98
N VAL A 172 7.75 1.28 -4.58
CA VAL A 172 6.54 1.56 -5.38
C VAL A 172 5.57 2.33 -4.52
N ASP A 173 5.25 3.55 -4.92
CA ASP A 173 4.18 4.35 -4.33
C ASP A 173 2.96 4.29 -5.26
N ASN A 174 1.85 3.74 -4.78
CA ASN A 174 0.59 3.69 -5.52
C ASN A 174 -0.44 4.59 -4.83
N TRP A 175 -0.94 5.59 -5.56
CA TRP A 175 -2.12 6.33 -5.13
C TRP A 175 -3.37 5.61 -5.61
N PHE A 176 -4.09 5.03 -4.67
CA PHE A 176 -5.31 4.28 -4.91
C PHE A 176 -6.54 5.09 -4.54
N LYS A 177 -7.50 5.17 -5.47
CA LYS A 177 -8.82 5.75 -5.25
C LYS A 177 -9.88 4.64 -5.27
N PRO A 178 -10.63 4.42 -4.18
CA PRO A 178 -11.72 3.44 -4.18
C PRO A 178 -12.71 3.68 -5.31
N LYS A 179 -13.17 2.58 -5.92
CA LYS A 179 -14.06 2.55 -7.10
C LYS A 179 -13.48 3.14 -8.38
N VAL A 180 -12.20 3.54 -8.39
CA VAL A 180 -11.48 4.00 -9.59
C VAL A 180 -10.27 3.13 -9.87
N GLY A 181 -9.52 2.74 -8.84
CA GLY A 181 -8.28 1.97 -8.99
C GLY A 181 -7.04 2.82 -8.69
N ILE A 182 -5.90 2.44 -9.26
CA ILE A 182 -4.64 3.18 -9.14
C ILE A 182 -4.72 4.42 -10.04
N ILE A 183 -4.60 5.61 -9.48
CA ILE A 183 -4.71 6.88 -10.24
C ILE A 183 -3.34 7.47 -10.56
N GLN A 184 -2.34 7.15 -9.75
CA GLN A 184 -0.95 7.49 -9.97
C GLN A 184 -0.08 6.38 -9.39
N LYS A 185 1.05 6.10 -10.04
CA LYS A 185 2.05 5.16 -9.54
C LYS A 185 3.45 5.73 -9.78
N TYR A 186 4.29 5.66 -8.77
CA TYR A 186 5.71 5.93 -8.86
C TYR A 186 6.47 4.64 -8.59
N ILE A 187 7.47 4.35 -9.43
CA ILE A 187 8.37 3.21 -9.27
C ILE A 187 9.78 3.77 -9.24
N TYR A 188 10.55 3.34 -8.26
CA TYR A 188 12.00 3.46 -8.22
C TYR A 188 12.57 2.06 -8.11
N GLU A 189 13.45 1.67 -9.03
CA GLU A 189 14.15 0.40 -8.97
C GLU A 189 15.66 0.62 -9.15
N PHE A 190 16.43 0.01 -8.27
CA PHE A 190 17.88 -0.07 -8.35
C PHE A 190 18.27 -1.54 -8.24
N ASN A 191 19.11 -2.00 -9.17
CA ASN A 191 19.64 -3.37 -9.18
C ASN A 191 21.04 -3.39 -9.79
N MET A 192 22.05 -2.95 -9.03
CA MET A 192 23.46 -2.88 -9.45
C MET A 192 23.73 -2.09 -10.75
N ALA A 193 22.77 -1.29 -11.19
CA ALA A 193 22.81 -0.46 -12.40
C ALA A 193 22.30 0.94 -12.05
N PRO A 194 22.40 1.95 -12.95
CA PRO A 194 21.73 3.22 -12.74
C PRO A 194 20.26 3.01 -12.39
N PRO A 195 19.71 3.75 -11.41
CA PRO A 195 18.35 3.54 -10.96
C PRO A 195 17.35 3.89 -12.05
N ASP A 196 16.37 3.01 -12.27
CA ASP A 196 15.20 3.29 -13.09
C ASP A 196 14.11 3.96 -12.24
N ARG A 197 13.41 4.90 -12.86
CA ARG A 197 12.30 5.65 -12.28
C ARG A 197 11.19 5.72 -13.29
N GLN A 198 10.01 5.29 -12.88
CA GLN A 198 8.81 5.39 -13.70
C GLN A 198 7.73 6.18 -12.98
N THR A 199 7.01 7.02 -13.72
CA THR A 199 5.85 7.75 -13.22
C THR A 199 4.66 7.51 -14.13
N TRP A 200 3.63 6.90 -13.58
CA TRP A 200 2.38 6.58 -14.25
C TRP A 200 1.30 7.53 -13.75
N LYS A 201 0.61 8.21 -14.65
CA LYS A 201 -0.51 9.11 -14.33
C LYS A 201 -1.74 8.73 -15.13
N LEU A 202 -2.87 8.58 -14.45
CA LEU A 202 -4.13 8.21 -15.11
C LEU A 202 -4.59 9.33 -16.04
N VAL A 203 -4.79 8.98 -17.31
CA VAL A 203 -5.28 9.86 -18.38
C VAL A 203 -6.77 9.71 -18.59
N ASN A 204 -7.25 8.47 -18.62
CA ASN A 204 -8.67 8.17 -18.78
C ASN A 204 -8.99 6.79 -18.19
N TYR A 205 -10.26 6.53 -17.88
CA TYR A 205 -10.73 5.23 -17.44
C TYR A 205 -12.18 4.99 -17.85
N LYS A 206 -12.58 3.72 -17.95
CA LYS A 206 -13.98 3.31 -18.07
C LYS A 206 -14.20 2.08 -17.22
N LEU A 207 -15.16 2.15 -16.31
CA LEU A 207 -15.53 1.05 -15.42
C LEU A 207 -16.94 0.60 -15.74
N THR A 208 -17.15 -0.71 -15.75
CA THR A 208 -18.41 -1.35 -16.14
C THR A 208 -19.52 -1.18 -15.11
N ASN A 209 -19.17 -1.03 -13.82
CA ASN A 209 -20.12 -0.89 -12.72
C ASN A 209 -20.37 0.59 -12.29
N GLN A 210 -20.23 1.55 -13.20
CA GLN A 210 -20.47 2.98 -12.93
C GLN A 210 -21.70 3.56 -13.66
N ASN A 211 -22.58 2.71 -14.19
CA ASN A 211 -23.90 3.11 -14.69
C ASN A 211 -24.99 2.83 -13.66
#